data_AF-A0A2R6NXX0-F1
#
_entry.id   AF-A0A2R6NXX0-F1
#
_cell.length_a   1.000
_cell.length_b   1.000
_cell.length_c   1.000
_cell.angle_alpha   90.00
_cell.angle_beta   90.00
_cell.angle_gamma   90.00
#
_symmetry.space_group_name_H-M   'P 1'
#
loop_
_entity.id
_entity.type
_entity.pdbx_description
1 polymer ?
#
loop_
_entity_poly.entity_id
_entity_poly.type
_entity_poly.pdbx_seq_one_letter_code
_entity_poly.pdbx_strand_id
1 'polypeptide(L)'
;MLSSGHQVKGEEEFAQYYAKFERVFSLSRNIPVFYVPGNKDIGLNMKTSDSARARRHYLEHFGSINSKVSISNHTFLLLDAPSLVEEDYQRAEIFKDYHDWTPKRDGTVEFVAAFNESRTETGE
;
A
#
# COMPACT_ATOMS: atom_id res chain seq x y z
N MET A 1 -3.63 -10.35 -3.68
CA MET A 1 -4.78 -11.25 -3.43
C MET A 1 -5.07 -12.15 -4.63
N LEU A 2 -6.08 -13.02 -4.52
CA LEU A 2 -6.76 -13.58 -5.69
C LEU A 2 -7.14 -12.44 -6.65
N SER A 3 -6.99 -12.66 -7.95
CA SER A 3 -6.81 -11.66 -9.04
C SER A 3 -7.82 -10.50 -9.17
N SER A 4 -8.89 -10.48 -8.37
CA SER A 4 -10.04 -9.56 -8.48
C SER A 4 -10.41 -8.85 -7.18
N GLY A 5 -9.51 -8.78 -6.19
CA GLY A 5 -9.80 -8.16 -4.88
C GLY A 5 -10.38 -6.74 -4.96
N HIS A 6 -9.81 -5.87 -5.81
CA HIS A 6 -10.30 -4.50 -6.04
C HIS A 6 -11.72 -4.41 -6.64
N GLN A 7 -12.24 -5.50 -7.23
CA GLN A 7 -13.57 -5.53 -7.87
C GLN A 7 -14.68 -5.88 -6.88
N VAL A 8 -14.34 -6.42 -5.71
CA VAL A 8 -15.29 -6.83 -4.68
C VAL A 8 -15.99 -5.60 -4.10
N LYS A 9 -17.32 -5.66 -4.01
CA LYS A 9 -18.14 -4.53 -3.54
C LYS A 9 -18.68 -4.73 -2.13
N GLY A 10 -18.96 -5.97 -1.75
CA GLY A 10 -19.55 -6.31 -0.45
C GLY A 10 -18.48 -6.71 0.57
N GLU A 11 -18.69 -6.31 1.83
CA GLU A 11 -17.83 -6.70 2.95
C GLU A 11 -17.82 -8.21 3.17
N GLU A 12 -18.99 -8.86 3.10
CA GLU A 12 -19.10 -10.32 3.26
C GLU A 12 -18.36 -11.08 2.17
N GLU A 13 -18.52 -10.64 0.91
CA GLU A 13 -17.80 -11.23 -0.22
C GLU A 13 -16.29 -11.07 0.00
N PHE A 14 -15.82 -9.89 0.43
CA PHE A 14 -14.42 -9.65 0.69
C PHE A 14 -13.88 -10.54 1.82
N ALA A 15 -14.63 -10.70 2.91
CA ALA A 15 -14.27 -11.59 4.01
C ALA A 15 -14.13 -13.05 3.55
N GLN A 16 -15.00 -13.52 2.66
CA GLN A 16 -14.88 -14.84 2.05
C GLN A 16 -13.63 -14.96 1.16
N TYR A 17 -13.29 -13.92 0.40
CA TYR A 17 -12.04 -13.85 -0.37
C TYR A 17 -10.82 -13.89 0.54
N TYR A 18 -10.83 -13.15 1.64
CA TYR A 18 -9.76 -13.13 2.63
C TYR A 18 -9.60 -14.50 3.32
N ALA A 19 -10.68 -15.11 3.78
CA ALA A 19 -10.65 -16.44 4.38
C ALA A 19 -10.11 -17.50 3.40
N LYS A 20 -10.44 -17.39 2.11
CA LYS A 20 -9.85 -18.24 1.07
C LYS A 20 -8.35 -17.99 0.90
N PHE A 21 -7.91 -16.74 0.94
CA PHE A 21 -6.50 -16.37 0.87
C PHE A 21 -5.71 -16.99 2.04
N GLU A 22 -6.17 -16.81 3.28
CA GLU A 22 -5.52 -17.38 4.47
C GLU A 22 -5.43 -18.91 4.42
N ARG A 23 -6.47 -19.56 3.90
CA ARG A 23 -6.48 -21.02 3.73
C ARG A 23 -5.45 -21.50 2.70
N VAL A 24 -5.32 -20.79 1.57
CA VAL A 24 -4.37 -21.16 0.50
C VAL A 24 -2.94 -20.91 0.93
N PHE A 25 -2.67 -19.76 1.56
CA PHE A 25 -1.35 -19.35 2.02
C PHE A 25 -1.19 -19.58 3.52
N SER A 26 -1.63 -20.74 4.00
CA SER A 26 -1.52 -21.08 5.42
C SER A 26 -0.06 -21.24 5.83
N LEU A 27 0.36 -20.43 6.80
CA LEU A 27 1.68 -20.46 7.40
C LEU A 27 1.56 -20.74 8.90
N SER A 28 2.63 -21.28 9.47
CA SER A 28 2.69 -21.45 10.93
C SER A 28 2.66 -20.08 11.62
N ARG A 29 1.98 -20.00 12.77
CA ARG A 29 1.79 -18.75 13.53
C ARG A 29 3.09 -18.10 14.03
N ASN A 30 4.21 -18.83 14.01
CA ASN A 30 5.53 -18.33 14.42
C ASN A 30 6.33 -17.70 13.26
N ILE A 31 5.80 -17.68 12.04
CA ILE A 31 6.43 -17.03 10.89
C ILE A 31 5.83 -15.63 10.75
N PRO A 32 6.62 -14.55 10.88
CA PRO A 32 6.14 -13.20 10.60
C PRO A 32 5.71 -13.07 9.13
N VAL A 33 4.52 -12.52 8.91
CA VAL A 33 3.97 -12.26 7.58
C VAL A 33 3.69 -10.78 7.44
N PHE A 34 4.12 -10.22 6.32
CA PHE A 34 3.86 -8.83 5.96
C PHE A 34 3.22 -8.78 4.58
N TYR A 35 2.30 -7.85 4.40
CA TYR A 35 1.56 -7.69 3.16
C TYR A 35 1.91 -6.36 2.49
N VAL A 36 1.96 -6.38 1.16
CA VAL A 36 2.17 -5.19 0.32
C VAL A 36 1.03 -5.14 -0.70
N PRO A 37 0.34 -4.01 -0.88
CA PRO A 37 -0.78 -3.95 -1.81
C PRO A 37 -0.29 -3.92 -3.26
N GLY A 38 -0.93 -4.70 -4.12
CA GLY A 38 -0.76 -4.63 -5.57
C GLY A 38 -1.89 -3.88 -6.26
N ASN A 39 -1.72 -3.59 -7.55
CA ASN A 39 -2.74 -2.94 -8.39
C ASN A 39 -4.06 -3.75 -8.48
N LYS A 40 -4.01 -5.06 -8.26
CA LYS A 40 -5.19 -5.94 -8.20
C LYS A 40 -5.88 -5.95 -6.84
N ASP A 41 -5.27 -5.36 -5.82
CA ASP A 41 -5.80 -5.33 -4.46
C ASP A 41 -6.51 -4.00 -4.18
N ILE A 42 -5.86 -2.89 -4.50
CA ILE A 42 -6.33 -1.52 -4.18
C ILE A 42 -6.66 -0.68 -5.43
N GLY A 43 -6.40 -1.23 -6.61
CA GLY A 43 -6.64 -0.55 -7.88
C GLY A 43 -5.46 0.28 -8.39
N LEU A 44 -5.48 0.52 -9.69
CA LEU A 44 -4.68 1.54 -10.38
C LEU A 44 -5.59 2.14 -11.47
N ASN A 45 -5.67 3.47 -11.56
CA ASN A 45 -6.54 4.17 -12.53
C ASN A 45 -8.02 3.81 -12.36
N MET A 46 -8.48 3.69 -11.13
CA MET A 46 -9.88 3.39 -10.80
C MET A 46 -10.66 4.65 -10.41
N LYS A 47 -12.00 4.58 -10.46
CA LYS A 47 -12.86 5.64 -9.89
C LYS A 47 -12.54 5.82 -8.41
N THR A 48 -12.48 7.07 -7.93
CA THR A 48 -12.11 7.40 -6.56
C THR A 48 -12.89 6.63 -5.50
N SER A 49 -14.21 6.47 -5.69
CA SER A 49 -15.07 5.72 -4.78
C SER A 49 -14.73 4.23 -4.71
N ASP A 50 -14.30 3.63 -5.83
CA ASP A 50 -13.93 2.23 -5.91
C ASP A 50 -12.54 1.99 -5.31
N SER A 51 -11.59 2.90 -5.54
CA SER A 51 -10.27 2.87 -4.90
C SER A 51 -10.38 3.03 -3.37
N ALA A 52 -11.17 3.99 -2.89
CA ALA A 52 -11.37 4.19 -1.45
C ALA A 52 -11.95 2.94 -0.77
N ARG A 53 -12.92 2.28 -1.40
CA ARG A 53 -13.49 1.02 -0.91
C ARG A 53 -12.46 -0.11 -0.89
N ALA A 54 -11.72 -0.31 -2.00
CA ALA A 54 -10.70 -1.34 -2.09
C ALA A 54 -9.59 -1.15 -1.05
N ARG A 55 -9.13 0.09 -0.86
CA ARG A 55 -8.18 0.48 0.20
C ARG A 55 -8.72 0.16 1.59
N ARG A 56 -9.97 0.51 1.88
CA ARG A 56 -10.60 0.21 3.17
C ARG A 56 -10.59 -1.29 3.47
N HIS A 57 -11.05 -2.11 2.53
CA HIS A 57 -11.04 -3.57 2.72
C HIS A 57 -9.63 -4.14 2.89
N TYR A 58 -8.67 -3.60 2.15
CA TYR A 58 -7.26 -3.98 2.31
C TYR A 58 -6.78 -3.68 3.73
N LEU A 59 -6.97 -2.45 4.22
CA LEU A 59 -6.54 -2.02 5.54
C LEU A 59 -7.16 -2.88 6.66
N GLU A 60 -8.45 -3.20 6.54
CA GLU A 60 -9.19 -4.00 7.52
C GLU A 60 -8.62 -5.42 7.72
N HIS A 61 -7.99 -6.00 6.69
CA HIS A 61 -7.59 -7.41 6.69
C HIS A 61 -6.07 -7.64 6.58
N PHE A 62 -5.37 -6.78 5.84
CA PHE A 62 -3.94 -6.93 5.54
C PHE A 62 -3.06 -5.91 6.27
N GLY A 63 -3.66 -4.90 6.92
CA GLY A 63 -2.94 -3.86 7.65
C GLY A 63 -2.49 -2.70 6.77
N SER A 64 -1.52 -1.93 7.26
CA SER A 64 -1.09 -0.66 6.66
C SER A 64 -0.59 -0.80 5.22
N ILE A 65 -1.00 0.13 4.35
CA ILE A 65 -0.61 0.18 2.93
C ILE A 65 0.85 0.63 2.72
N ASN A 66 1.38 1.41 3.66
CA ASN A 66 2.80 1.74 3.76
C ASN A 66 3.26 1.37 5.18
N SER A 67 4.38 0.65 5.31
CA SER A 67 4.92 0.29 6.61
C SER A 67 6.45 0.13 6.59
N LYS A 68 7.04 0.21 7.79
CA LYS A 68 8.46 0.00 8.03
C LYS A 68 8.63 -1.20 8.95
N VAL A 69 9.48 -2.15 8.55
CA VAL A 69 9.79 -3.32 9.38
C VAL A 69 11.30 -3.53 9.46
N SER A 70 11.78 -3.95 10.62
CA SER A 70 13.19 -4.25 10.84
C SER A 70 13.38 -5.76 11.00
N ILE A 71 14.19 -6.37 10.14
CA ILE A 71 14.50 -7.80 10.16
C ILE A 71 16.01 -7.94 10.16
N SER A 72 16.58 -8.54 11.21
CA SER A 72 18.02 -8.79 11.35
C SER A 72 18.90 -7.58 11.00
N ASN A 73 18.65 -6.43 11.65
CA ASN A 73 19.33 -5.14 11.41
C ASN A 73 19.17 -4.54 10.01
N HIS A 74 18.26 -5.07 9.18
CA HIS A 74 17.89 -4.47 7.91
C HIS A 74 16.52 -3.84 8.02
N THR A 75 16.38 -2.61 7.53
CA THR A 75 15.09 -1.92 7.44
C THR A 75 14.48 -2.15 6.06
N PHE A 76 13.25 -2.66 6.04
CA PHE A 76 12.44 -2.82 4.85
C PHE A 76 11.32 -1.80 4.87
N LEU A 77 11.14 -1.09 3.76
CA LEU A 77 9.97 -0.28 3.51
C LEU A 77 9.02 -1.05 2.59
N LEU A 78 7.80 -1.25 3.07
CA LEU A 78 6.72 -1.90 2.36
C LEU A 78 5.82 -0.79 1.82
N LEU A 79 5.74 -0.66 0.50
CA LEU A 79 5.16 0.51 -0.13
C LEU A 79 3.94 0.17 -0.98
N ASP A 80 2.93 1.05 -0.91
CA ASP A 80 1.85 1.12 -1.88
C ASP A 80 2.36 1.69 -3.21
N ALA A 81 2.93 0.80 -4.01
CA ALA A 81 3.41 1.11 -5.34
C ALA A 81 2.32 1.63 -6.30
N PRO A 82 1.07 1.10 -6.31
CA PRO A 82 0.01 1.68 -7.12
C PRO A 82 -0.21 3.17 -6.85
N SER A 83 -0.28 3.59 -5.59
CA SER A 83 -0.47 5.02 -5.26
C SER A 83 0.69 5.90 -5.68
N LEU A 84 1.92 5.38 -5.58
CA LEU A 84 3.12 6.09 -6.02
C LEU A 84 3.07 6.38 -7.52
N VAL A 85 2.59 5.43 -8.32
CA VAL A 85 2.39 5.60 -9.76
C VAL A 85 1.25 6.59 -10.06
N GLU A 86 0.11 6.52 -9.34
CA GLU A 86 -1.00 7.46 -9.54
C GLU A 86 -0.62 8.91 -9.20
N GLU A 87 0.15 9.09 -8.14
CA GLU A 87 0.65 10.40 -7.74
C GLU A 87 1.64 10.95 -8.77
N ASP A 88 2.50 10.10 -9.33
CA ASP A 88 3.42 10.50 -10.40
C ASP A 88 2.69 10.91 -11.69
N TYR A 89 1.61 10.21 -12.05
CA TYR A 89 0.76 10.61 -13.17
C TYR A 89 0.13 11.99 -12.95
N GLN A 90 -0.41 12.26 -11.76
CA GLN A 90 -1.01 13.56 -11.45
C GLN A 90 0.01 14.70 -11.48
N ARG A 91 1.22 14.43 -11.00
CA ARG A 91 2.35 15.36 -11.11
C ARG A 91 2.71 15.63 -12.58
N ALA A 92 2.80 14.57 -13.39
CA ALA A 92 3.16 14.67 -14.80
C ALA A 92 2.07 15.34 -15.65
N GLU A 93 0.78 15.15 -15.33
CA GLU A 93 -0.35 15.80 -16.00
C GLU A 93 -0.30 17.33 -15.96
N ILE A 94 0.31 17.89 -14.91
CA ILE A 94 0.51 19.33 -14.74
C ILE A 94 1.93 19.79 -15.08
N PHE A 95 2.73 18.92 -15.71
CA PHE A 95 4.14 19.18 -16.11
C PHE A 95 5.02 19.69 -14.97
N LYS A 96 4.78 19.23 -13.74
CA LYS A 96 5.54 19.67 -12.57
C LYS A 96 6.76 18.78 -12.36
N ASP A 97 7.93 19.39 -12.19
CA ASP A 97 9.13 18.67 -11.80
C ASP A 97 8.98 18.02 -10.42
N TYR A 98 9.68 16.89 -10.22
CA TYR A 98 9.57 16.14 -8.96
C TYR A 98 10.04 16.96 -7.75
N HIS A 99 11.07 17.79 -7.93
CA HIS A 99 11.59 18.67 -6.87
C HIS A 99 10.57 19.72 -6.41
N ASP A 100 9.66 20.13 -7.28
CA ASP A 100 8.62 21.11 -6.96
C ASP A 100 7.31 20.45 -6.52
N TRP A 101 7.22 19.12 -6.59
CA TRP A 101 6.00 18.39 -6.23
C TRP A 101 5.77 18.44 -4.72
N THR A 102 4.53 18.74 -4.32
CA THR A 102 4.11 18.63 -2.92
C THR A 102 3.47 17.25 -2.74
N PRO A 103 4.08 16.36 -1.94
CA PRO A 103 3.55 15.03 -1.73
C PRO A 103 2.11 15.07 -1.24
N LYS A 104 1.31 14.09 -1.67
CA LYS A 104 -0.04 13.93 -1.15
C LYS A 104 0.00 13.51 0.31
N ARG A 105 -0.82 14.17 1.12
CA ARG A 105 -1.04 13.84 2.52
C ARG A 105 -1.48 12.38 2.65
N ASP A 106 -0.89 11.69 3.61
CA ASP A 106 -1.08 10.26 3.90
C ASP A 106 -0.72 9.35 2.70
N GLY A 107 0.07 9.87 1.75
CA GLY A 107 0.51 9.19 0.52
C GLY A 107 1.86 8.50 0.64
N THR A 108 2.18 7.64 -0.33
CA THR A 108 3.45 6.90 -0.34
C THR A 108 4.66 7.81 -0.55
N VAL A 109 4.54 8.89 -1.34
CA VAL A 109 5.64 9.84 -1.51
C VAL A 109 5.97 10.55 -0.19
N GLU A 110 4.95 11.01 0.54
CA GLU A 110 5.12 11.62 1.87
C GLU A 110 5.77 10.64 2.85
N PHE A 111 5.31 9.38 2.88
CA PHE A 111 5.87 8.34 3.73
C PHE A 111 7.37 8.11 3.49
N VAL A 112 7.79 8.04 2.22
CA VAL A 112 9.20 7.84 1.85
C VAL A 112 10.05 9.08 2.18
N ALA A 113 9.52 10.28 1.94
CA ALA A 113 10.20 11.53 2.29
C ALA A 113 10.46 11.63 3.80
N ALA A 114 9.42 11.39 4.61
CA ALA A 114 9.52 11.40 6.07
C ALA A 114 10.51 10.35 6.60
N PHE A 115 10.56 9.16 5.97
CA PHE A 115 11.57 8.17 6.32
C PHE A 115 13.00 8.66 6.06
N ASN A 116 13.24 9.30 4.91
CA ASN A 116 14.55 9.82 4.56
C ASN A 116 15.00 10.93 5.54
N GLU A 117 14.09 11.86 5.87
CA GLU A 117 14.34 12.93 6.85
C GLU A 117 14.71 12.39 8.23
N SER A 118 13.98 11.37 8.70
CA SER A 118 14.27 10.72 10.00
C SER A 118 15.68 10.10 10.07
N ARG A 119 16.26 9.70 8.93
CA ARG A 119 17.64 9.19 8.87
C ARG A 119 18.65 10.32 8.93
N THR A 120 18.38 11.45 8.28
CA THR A 120 19.27 12.62 8.32
C THR A 120 19.33 13.27 9.70
N GLU A 121 18.24 13.22 10.48
CA GLU A 121 18.22 13.72 11.87
C GLU A 121 18.96 12.82 12.87
N THR A 122 19.08 11.51 12.56
CA THR A 122 19.72 10.54 13.46
C THR A 122 21.22 10.36 13.24
N GLY A 123 21.82 11.05 12.26
CA GLY A 123 23.27 11.17 12.14
C GLY A 123 24.02 9.87 11.89
N GLU A 124 23.44 8.96 11.09
CA GLU A 124 24.16 7.84 10.44
C GLU A 124 24.55 8.18 8.99
#